data_AF-A0A422QI21-F1
#
_entry.id   AF-A0A422QI21-F1
#
_cell.length_a   1.000
_cell.length_b   1.000
_cell.length_c   1.000
_cell.angle_alpha   90.00
_cell.angle_beta   90.00
_cell.angle_gamma   90.00
#
_symmetry.space_group_name_H-M   'P 1'
#
loop_
_entity.id
_entity.type
_entity.pdbx_description
1 polymer ?
#
loop_
_entity_poly.entity_id
_entity_poly.type
_entity_poly.pdbx_seq_one_letter_code
_entity_poly.pdbx_strand_id
1 'polypeptide(L)'
;MLAEQDVDRLLCEHGALLRAHAQVQARCTVLLREQAERIRGLDAALMRSRAAAIRSLTELAWEREDRAALEEATPGLKRRAAMGRQIESLQARVHTLMRQLHARELAEHASRADEALPVELEASLLAADLVICQTGCLSHGDYWRVQDHCKRSGKVCMLVDRPDRMHIVRIESLA
;
A
#
# COMPACT_ATOMS: atom_id res chain seq x y z
N MET A 1 -15.30 -74.38 -68.74
CA MET A 1 -16.20 -73.21 -68.68
C MET A 1 -16.53 -72.80 -67.24
N LEU A 2 -17.15 -73.64 -66.40
CA LEU A 2 -17.44 -73.27 -64.99
C LEU A 2 -16.17 -72.99 -64.16
N ALA A 3 -15.16 -73.86 -64.23
CA ALA A 3 -13.89 -73.66 -63.50
C ALA A 3 -13.06 -72.44 -63.96
N GLU A 4 -13.28 -71.95 -65.18
CA GLU A 4 -12.59 -70.77 -65.72
C GLU A 4 -13.26 -69.48 -65.22
N GLN A 5 -14.60 -69.49 -65.14
CA GLN A 5 -15.40 -68.42 -64.53
C GLN A 5 -15.10 -68.26 -63.02
N ASP A 6 -14.82 -69.36 -62.32
CA ASP A 6 -14.42 -69.32 -60.90
C ASP A 6 -13.04 -68.69 -60.69
N VAL A 7 -12.09 -68.93 -61.61
CA VAL A 7 -10.76 -68.31 -61.57
C VAL A 7 -10.84 -66.82 -61.87
N ASP A 8 -11.61 -66.42 -62.88
CA ASP A 8 -11.80 -65.01 -63.22
C ASP A 8 -12.47 -64.22 -62.07
N ARG A 9 -13.43 -64.85 -61.39
CA ARG A 9 -14.07 -64.30 -60.19
C ARG A 9 -13.04 -64.10 -59.07
N LEU A 10 -12.21 -65.10 -58.79
CA LEU A 10 -11.20 -65.01 -57.74
C LEU A 10 -10.16 -63.91 -58.03
N LEU A 11 -9.74 -63.75 -59.28
CA LEU A 11 -8.83 -62.67 -59.70
C LEU A 11 -9.46 -61.29 -59.50
N CYS A 12 -10.75 -61.15 -59.80
CA CYS A 12 -11.48 -59.91 -59.57
C CYS A 12 -11.60 -59.57 -58.08
N GLU A 13 -11.93 -60.56 -57.25
CA GLU A 13 -12.02 -60.41 -55.79
C GLU A 13 -10.64 -60.08 -55.19
N HIS A 14 -9.57 -60.76 -55.63
CA HIS A 14 -8.19 -60.47 -55.22
C HIS A 14 -7.77 -59.05 -55.60
N GLY A 15 -8.08 -58.60 -56.83
CA GLY A 15 -7.82 -57.23 -57.26
C GLY A 15 -8.57 -56.18 -56.44
N ALA A 16 -9.81 -56.46 -56.04
CA ALA A 16 -10.58 -55.60 -55.15
C ALA A 16 -9.95 -55.50 -53.75
N LEU A 17 -9.51 -56.63 -53.19
CA LEU A 17 -8.82 -56.68 -51.91
C LEU A 17 -7.48 -55.92 -51.94
N LEU A 18 -6.67 -56.08 -53.00
CA LEU A 18 -5.41 -55.36 -53.15
C LEU A 18 -5.61 -53.84 -53.18
N ARG A 19 -6.64 -53.36 -53.90
CA ARG A 19 -6.97 -51.93 -53.94
C ARG A 19 -7.41 -51.43 -52.57
N ALA A 20 -8.28 -52.18 -51.87
CA ALA A 20 -8.71 -51.81 -50.53
C ALA A 20 -7.54 -51.77 -49.54
N HIS A 21 -6.65 -52.77 -49.59
CA HIS A 21 -5.44 -52.79 -48.76
C HIS A 21 -4.52 -51.61 -49.07
N ALA A 22 -4.27 -51.31 -50.34
CA ALA A 22 -3.46 -50.17 -50.74
C ALA A 22 -4.03 -48.83 -50.25
N GLN A 23 -5.36 -48.65 -50.31
CA GLN A 23 -6.04 -47.47 -49.78
C GLN A 23 -5.87 -47.33 -48.26
N VAL A 24 -6.05 -48.42 -47.52
CA VAL A 24 -5.84 -48.43 -46.07
C VAL A 24 -4.39 -48.16 -45.73
N GLN A 25 -3.44 -48.80 -46.42
CA GLN A 25 -2.01 -48.60 -46.22
C GLN A 25 -1.59 -47.15 -46.49
N ALA A 26 -2.09 -46.55 -47.57
CA ALA A 26 -1.85 -45.13 -47.88
C ALA A 26 -2.36 -44.22 -46.75
N ARG A 27 -3.59 -44.45 -46.27
CA ARG A 27 -4.17 -43.68 -45.16
C ARG A 27 -3.37 -43.86 -43.86
N CYS A 28 -3.00 -45.08 -43.50
CA CYS A 28 -2.16 -45.35 -42.33
C CYS A 28 -0.79 -44.67 -42.44
N THR A 29 -0.19 -44.66 -43.63
CA THR A 29 1.11 -44.01 -43.86
C THR A 29 1.01 -42.50 -43.61
N VAL A 30 -0.06 -41.86 -44.08
CA VAL A 30 -0.30 -40.43 -43.83
C VAL A 30 -0.47 -40.17 -42.33
N LEU A 31 -1.35 -40.92 -41.66
CA LEU A 31 -1.60 -40.75 -40.22
C LEU A 31 -0.33 -40.96 -39.39
N LEU A 32 0.48 -41.97 -39.69
CA LEU A 32 1.73 -42.22 -38.98
C LEU A 32 2.73 -41.07 -39.14
N ARG A 33 2.81 -40.47 -40.34
CA ARG A 33 3.66 -39.30 -40.59
C ARG A 33 3.19 -38.09 -39.79
N GLU A 34 1.89 -37.81 -39.81
CA GLU A 34 1.30 -36.71 -39.03
C GLU A 34 1.54 -36.90 -37.53
N GLN A 35 1.33 -38.11 -37.01
CA GLN A 35 1.62 -38.40 -35.60
C GLN A 35 3.11 -38.27 -35.27
N ALA A 36 4.00 -38.72 -36.14
CA ALA A 36 5.44 -38.58 -35.94
C ALA A 36 5.87 -37.11 -35.89
N GLU A 37 5.33 -36.25 -36.75
CA GLU A 37 5.57 -34.79 -36.67
C GLU A 37 4.99 -34.20 -35.39
N ARG A 38 3.80 -34.63 -34.96
CA ARG A 38 3.20 -34.17 -33.72
C ARG A 38 4.05 -34.54 -32.51
N ILE A 39 4.57 -35.76 -32.45
CA ILE A 39 5.48 -36.21 -31.39
C ILE A 39 6.75 -35.36 -31.38
N ARG A 40 7.40 -35.18 -32.53
CA ARG A 40 8.58 -34.30 -32.65
C ARG A 40 8.31 -32.88 -32.14
N GLY A 41 7.16 -32.31 -32.49
CA GLY A 41 6.76 -30.99 -32.04
C GLY A 41 6.58 -30.90 -30.53
N LEU A 42 5.91 -31.90 -29.93
CA LEU A 42 5.70 -31.99 -28.48
C LEU A 42 6.99 -32.23 -27.71
N ASP A 43 7.88 -33.08 -28.21
CA ASP A 43 9.19 -33.34 -27.60
C ASP A 43 10.05 -32.08 -27.60
N ALA A 44 10.06 -31.34 -28.70
CA ALA A 44 10.76 -30.06 -28.79
C ALA A 44 10.16 -29.02 -27.82
N ALA A 45 8.84 -28.97 -27.67
CA ALA A 45 8.18 -28.09 -26.72
C ALA A 45 8.51 -28.47 -25.26
N LEU A 46 8.47 -29.75 -24.93
CA LEU A 46 8.83 -30.27 -23.61
C LEU A 46 10.28 -29.93 -23.26
N MET A 47 11.20 -30.10 -24.21
CA MET A 47 12.61 -29.75 -24.01
C MET A 47 12.79 -28.25 -23.76
N ARG A 48 12.10 -27.38 -24.52
CA ARG A 48 12.12 -25.93 -24.31
C ARG A 48 11.57 -25.55 -22.93
N SER A 49 10.45 -26.12 -22.53
CA SER A 49 9.85 -25.86 -21.21
C SER A 49 10.76 -26.33 -20.07
N ARG A 50 11.40 -27.50 -20.21
CA ARG A 50 12.39 -27.99 -19.24
C ARG A 50 13.60 -27.07 -19.15
N ALA A 51 14.16 -26.63 -20.28
CA ALA A 51 15.28 -25.70 -20.30
C ALA A 51 14.93 -24.36 -19.63
N ALA A 52 13.74 -23.82 -19.89
CA ALA A 52 13.26 -22.60 -19.23
C ALA A 52 13.12 -22.79 -17.71
N ALA A 53 12.55 -23.91 -17.27
CA ALA A 53 12.42 -24.21 -15.84
C ALA A 53 13.79 -24.38 -15.16
N ILE A 54 14.74 -25.09 -15.79
CA ILE A 54 16.10 -25.24 -15.27
C ILE A 54 16.74 -23.85 -15.08
N ARG A 55 16.67 -22.99 -16.10
CA ARG A 55 17.21 -21.63 -16.00
C ARG A 55 16.64 -20.86 -14.81
N SER A 56 15.31 -20.77 -14.72
CA SER A 56 14.66 -20.01 -13.65
C SER A 56 14.92 -20.60 -12.26
N LEU A 57 15.00 -21.93 -12.14
CA LEU A 57 15.32 -22.58 -10.88
C LEU A 57 16.78 -22.38 -10.47
N THR A 58 17.71 -22.41 -11.44
CA THR A 58 19.13 -22.12 -11.18
C THR A 58 19.32 -20.67 -10.76
N GLU A 59 18.71 -19.71 -11.46
CA GLU A 59 18.71 -18.29 -11.08
C GLU A 59 18.18 -18.12 -9.64
N LEU A 60 17.03 -18.73 -9.32
CA LEU A 60 16.47 -18.68 -7.97
C LEU A 60 17.36 -19.33 -6.90
N ALA A 61 18.07 -20.40 -7.25
CA ALA A 61 18.98 -21.07 -6.34
C ALA A 61 20.16 -20.16 -5.96
N TRP A 62 20.77 -19.49 -6.95
CA TRP A 62 21.84 -18.51 -6.72
C TRP A 62 21.37 -17.32 -5.88
N GLU A 63 20.21 -16.74 -6.20
CA GLU A 63 19.63 -15.65 -5.40
C GLU A 63 19.38 -16.04 -3.94
N ARG A 64 18.99 -17.31 -3.70
CA ARG A 64 18.79 -17.82 -2.34
C ARG A 64 20.10 -17.99 -1.60
N GLU A 65 21.14 -18.45 -2.28
CA GLU A 65 22.47 -18.61 -1.72
C GLU A 65 23.08 -17.24 -1.37
N ASP A 66 23.02 -16.27 -2.28
CA ASP A 66 23.49 -14.91 -2.04
C ASP A 66 22.74 -14.25 -0.87
N ARG A 67 21.42 -14.40 -0.81
CA ARG A 67 20.63 -13.90 0.33
C ARG A 67 21.01 -14.58 1.64
N ALA A 68 21.27 -15.89 1.62
CA ALA A 68 21.72 -16.60 2.81
C ALA A 68 23.10 -16.11 3.27
N ALA A 69 24.04 -15.91 2.34
CA ALA A 69 25.36 -15.35 2.62
C ALA A 69 25.28 -13.94 3.22
N LEU A 70 24.40 -13.07 2.69
CA LEU A 70 24.16 -11.74 3.27
C LEU A 70 23.56 -11.80 4.68
N GLU A 71 22.64 -12.74 4.93
CA GLU A 71 22.05 -12.95 6.25
C GLU A 71 23.07 -13.45 7.27
N GLU A 72 23.98 -14.33 6.85
CA GLU A 72 25.09 -14.80 7.67
C GLU A 72 26.13 -13.70 7.93
N ALA A 73 26.47 -12.91 6.92
CA ALA A 73 27.38 -11.77 7.06
C ALA A 73 26.80 -10.67 7.97
N THR A 74 25.47 -10.57 8.08
CA THR A 74 24.80 -9.59 8.95
C THR A 74 23.76 -10.22 9.89
N PRO A 75 24.19 -10.95 10.93
CA PRO A 75 23.28 -11.57 11.87
C PRO A 75 22.36 -10.54 12.55
N GLY A 76 21.08 -10.87 12.69
CA GLY A 76 20.12 -10.04 13.42
C GLY A 76 19.58 -8.81 12.68
N LEU A 77 19.98 -8.55 11.42
CA LEU A 77 19.45 -7.44 10.62
C LEU A 77 17.91 -7.47 10.52
N LYS A 78 17.32 -8.64 10.25
CA LYS A 78 15.86 -8.82 10.19
C LYS A 78 15.16 -8.42 11.49
N ARG A 79 15.74 -8.78 12.64
CA ARG A 79 15.22 -8.42 13.96
C ARG A 79 15.30 -6.91 14.20
N ARG A 80 16.43 -6.28 13.84
CA ARG A 80 16.59 -4.82 13.92
C ARG A 80 15.60 -4.08 13.02
N ALA A 81 15.39 -4.54 11.79
CA ALA A 81 14.41 -3.96 10.87
C ALA A 81 12.97 -4.11 11.38
N ALA A 82 12.60 -5.27 11.95
CA ALA A 82 11.29 -5.48 12.55
C ALA A 82 11.06 -4.56 13.77
N MET A 83 12.09 -4.40 14.61
CA MET A 83 12.04 -3.48 15.74
C MET A 83 11.95 -2.02 15.29
N GLY A 84 12.63 -1.63 14.21
CA GLY A 84 12.49 -0.31 13.59
C GLY A 84 11.05 0.01 13.21
N ARG A 85 10.36 -0.91 12.51
CA ARG A 85 8.93 -0.76 12.18
C ARG A 85 8.03 -0.64 13.41
N GLN A 86 8.33 -1.39 14.47
CA GLN A 86 7.60 -1.28 15.74
C GLN A 86 7.79 0.10 16.38
N ILE A 87 9.03 0.59 16.43
CA ILE A 87 9.35 1.94 16.94
C ILE A 87 8.59 3.00 16.14
N GLU A 88 8.60 2.93 14.81
CA GLU A 88 7.85 3.85 13.94
C GLU A 88 6.34 3.84 14.27
N SER A 89 5.74 2.65 14.43
CA SER A 89 4.33 2.53 14.79
C SER A 89 4.01 3.11 16.17
N LEU A 90 4.90 2.88 17.15
CA LEU A 90 4.74 3.39 18.51
C LEU A 90 4.87 4.90 18.52
N GLN A 91 5.83 5.45 17.79
CA GLN A 91 5.98 6.89 17.60
C GLN A 91 4.73 7.48 16.98
N ALA A 92 4.20 6.91 15.89
CA ALA A 92 2.97 7.40 15.26
C ALA A 92 1.77 7.38 16.24
N ARG A 93 1.65 6.33 17.06
CA ARG A 93 0.61 6.23 18.09
C ARG A 93 0.77 7.30 19.17
N VAL A 94 1.99 7.50 19.64
CA VAL A 94 2.32 8.52 20.64
C VAL A 94 1.99 9.92 20.12
N HIS A 95 2.36 10.27 18.88
CA HIS A 95 1.97 11.54 18.26
C HIS A 95 0.45 11.70 18.13
N THR A 96 -0.28 10.61 17.84
CA THR A 96 -1.74 10.64 17.76
C THR A 96 -2.38 10.89 19.12
N LEU A 97 -1.93 10.18 20.15
CA LEU A 97 -2.40 10.37 21.52
C LEU A 97 -2.09 11.77 22.03
N MET A 98 -0.88 12.30 21.77
CA MET A 98 -0.54 13.68 22.12
C MET A 98 -1.50 14.69 21.48
N ARG A 99 -1.81 14.53 20.19
CA ARG A 99 -2.80 15.39 19.52
C ARG A 99 -4.19 15.29 20.12
N GLN A 100 -4.62 14.08 20.50
CA GLN A 100 -5.93 13.86 21.12
C GLN A 100 -6.01 14.48 22.52
N LEU A 101 -4.98 14.32 23.34
CA LEU A 101 -4.91 14.95 24.66
C LEU A 101 -4.93 16.46 24.55
N HIS A 102 -4.11 17.03 23.65
CA HIS A 102 -4.09 18.47 23.43
C HIS A 102 -5.45 19.02 22.95
N ALA A 103 -6.14 18.30 22.06
CA ALA A 103 -7.48 18.69 21.62
C ALA A 103 -8.52 18.64 22.76
N ARG A 104 -8.42 17.67 23.67
CA ARG A 104 -9.28 17.58 24.86
C ARG A 104 -9.01 18.72 25.83
N GLU A 105 -7.74 19.01 26.11
CA GLU A 105 -7.35 20.13 26.96
C GLU A 105 -7.92 21.45 26.41
N LEU A 106 -7.79 21.71 25.10
CA LEU A 106 -8.38 22.91 24.49
C LEU A 106 -9.91 22.95 24.64
N ALA A 107 -10.59 21.81 24.47
CA ALA A 107 -12.04 21.74 24.65
C ALA A 107 -12.47 21.97 26.11
N GLU A 108 -11.73 21.44 27.09
CA GLU A 108 -11.98 21.69 28.52
C GLU A 108 -11.75 23.17 28.89
N HIS A 109 -10.72 23.82 28.33
CA HIS A 109 -10.52 25.25 28.52
C HIS A 109 -11.65 26.06 27.89
N ALA A 110 -12.12 25.68 26.70
CA ALA A 110 -13.25 26.33 26.03
C ALA A 110 -14.55 26.18 26.84
N SER A 111 -14.84 25.00 27.39
CA SER A 111 -16.04 24.80 28.22
C SER A 111 -15.96 25.58 29.54
N ARG A 112 -14.78 25.69 30.15
CA ARG A 112 -14.58 26.53 31.34
C ARG A 112 -14.70 28.02 31.04
N ALA A 113 -14.33 28.46 29.84
CA ALA A 113 -14.51 29.84 29.41
C ALA A 113 -15.98 30.19 29.16
N ASP A 114 -16.80 29.24 28.70
CA ASP A 114 -18.25 29.43 28.52
C ASP A 114 -18.99 29.56 29.86
N GLU A 115 -18.44 28.97 30.93
CA GLU A 115 -19.00 29.02 32.29
C GLU A 115 -18.53 30.24 33.12
N ALA A 116 -17.54 31.00 32.62
CA ALA A 116 -17.15 32.28 33.19
C ALA A 116 -18.21 33.34 32.85
N LEU A 117 -19.01 33.73 33.85
CA LEU A 117 -20.03 34.78 33.72
C LEU A 117 -19.43 36.04 33.05
N PRO A 118 -20.12 36.67 32.07
CA PRO A 118 -19.62 37.85 31.35
C PRO A 118 -19.10 38.99 32.24
N VAL A 119 -19.57 39.05 33.49
CA VAL A 119 -19.21 40.04 34.50
C VAL A 119 -17.80 39.83 35.07
N GLU A 120 -17.35 38.59 35.27
CA GLU A 120 -16.00 38.32 35.81
C GLU A 120 -14.92 38.68 34.78
N LEU A 121 -15.19 38.38 33.51
CA LEU A 121 -14.31 38.77 32.41
C LEU A 121 -14.23 40.29 32.27
N GLU A 122 -15.35 40.99 32.38
CA GLU A 122 -15.36 42.46 32.31
C GLU A 122 -14.60 43.10 33.48
N ALA A 123 -14.75 42.57 34.70
CA ALA A 123 -13.97 43.01 35.85
C ALA A 123 -12.46 42.76 35.67
N SER A 124 -12.08 41.60 35.13
CA SER A 124 -10.70 41.27 34.81
C SER A 124 -10.12 42.18 33.73
N LEU A 125 -10.89 42.44 32.66
CA LEU A 125 -10.51 43.36 31.60
C LEU A 125 -10.31 44.77 32.13
N LEU A 126 -11.15 45.24 33.06
CA LEU A 126 -10.99 46.55 33.73
C LEU A 126 -9.76 46.62 34.64
N ALA A 127 -9.32 45.49 35.22
CA ALA A 127 -8.12 45.44 36.05
C ALA A 127 -6.80 45.33 35.25
N ALA A 128 -6.83 44.82 34.02
CA ALA A 128 -5.61 44.51 33.25
C ALA A 128 -4.96 45.75 32.59
N ASP A 129 -3.63 45.90 32.66
CA ASP A 129 -2.92 46.98 31.94
C ASP A 129 -2.75 46.71 30.43
N LEU A 130 -2.73 45.43 30.05
CA LEU A 130 -2.53 44.95 28.68
C LEU A 130 -3.40 43.72 28.42
N VAL A 131 -4.03 43.67 27.24
CA VAL A 131 -4.82 42.50 26.79
C VAL A 131 -4.16 41.86 25.56
N ILE A 132 -3.94 40.55 25.64
CA ILE A 132 -3.37 39.73 24.56
C ILE A 132 -4.48 38.82 24.02
N CYS A 133 -4.82 38.98 22.75
CA CYS A 133 -5.79 38.14 22.08
C CYS A 133 -5.07 37.13 21.17
N GLN A 134 -5.34 35.83 21.35
CA GLN A 134 -4.88 34.78 20.43
C GLN A 134 -5.85 34.64 19.25
N THR A 135 -5.36 34.23 18.09
CA THR A 135 -6.15 34.02 16.86
C THR A 135 -7.25 32.95 16.97
N GLY A 136 -7.29 32.17 18.06
CA GLY A 136 -8.36 31.21 18.35
C GLY A 136 -9.76 31.81 18.56
N CYS A 137 -9.87 33.14 18.76
CA CYS A 137 -11.14 33.83 19.02
C CYS A 137 -11.76 34.51 17.78
N LEU A 138 -11.14 34.41 16.60
CA LEU A 138 -11.62 35.10 15.39
C LEU A 138 -12.95 34.53 14.86
N SER A 139 -13.30 33.29 15.18
CA SER A 139 -14.50 32.62 14.67
C SER A 139 -15.79 32.97 15.41
N HIS A 140 -15.73 33.47 16.65
CA HIS A 140 -16.91 33.72 17.50
C HIS A 140 -17.19 35.20 17.78
N GLY A 141 -16.41 36.13 17.21
CA GLY A 141 -16.61 37.56 17.39
C GLY A 141 -16.07 38.14 18.70
N ASP A 142 -15.49 37.30 19.56
CA ASP A 142 -14.94 37.70 20.87
C ASP A 142 -13.79 38.70 20.74
N TYR A 143 -12.94 38.53 19.72
CA TYR A 143 -11.87 39.49 19.43
C TYR A 143 -12.42 40.90 19.22
N TRP A 144 -13.48 41.05 18.42
CA TRP A 144 -14.04 42.37 18.10
C TRP A 144 -14.66 43.02 19.33
N ARG A 145 -15.29 42.23 20.22
CA ARG A 145 -15.86 42.71 21.49
C ARG A 145 -14.77 43.18 22.45
N VAL A 146 -13.69 42.41 22.59
CA VAL A 146 -12.54 42.79 23.44
C VAL A 146 -11.79 44.00 22.85
N GLN A 147 -11.65 44.07 21.53
CA GLN A 147 -11.04 45.22 20.85
C GLN A 147 -11.87 46.50 21.07
N ASP A 148 -13.20 46.43 20.98
CA ASP A 148 -14.08 47.57 21.26
C ASP A 148 -13.98 48.02 22.73
N HIS A 149 -13.95 47.07 23.67
CA HIS A 149 -13.75 47.37 25.09
C HIS A 149 -12.40 48.07 25.34
N CYS A 150 -11.29 47.52 24.83
CA CYS A 150 -9.96 48.14 24.91
C CYS A 150 -9.95 49.57 24.38
N LYS A 151 -10.58 49.80 23.22
CA LYS A 151 -10.69 51.13 22.61
C LYS A 151 -11.43 52.12 23.50
N ARG A 152 -12.52 51.69 24.16
CA ARG A 152 -13.31 52.55 25.05
C ARG A 152 -12.65 52.77 26.41
N SER A 153 -11.94 51.78 26.94
CA SER A 153 -11.26 51.85 28.25
C SER A 153 -9.84 52.40 28.17
N GLY A 154 -9.31 52.63 26.97
CA GLY A 154 -7.95 53.16 26.76
C GLY A 154 -6.84 52.13 26.95
N LYS A 155 -7.15 50.84 26.93
CA LYS A 155 -6.17 49.75 27.14
C LYS A 155 -5.48 49.34 25.84
N VAL A 156 -4.21 48.98 25.93
CA VAL A 156 -3.45 48.45 24.79
C VAL A 156 -3.93 47.02 24.51
N CYS A 157 -4.24 46.75 23.25
CA CYS A 157 -4.76 45.47 22.79
C CYS A 157 -3.86 44.96 21.65
N MET A 158 -3.27 43.75 21.80
CA MET A 158 -2.40 43.12 20.79
C MET A 158 -2.98 41.80 20.28
N LEU A 159 -3.04 41.63 18.96
CA LEU A 159 -3.44 40.37 18.30
C LEU A 159 -2.20 39.53 17.98
N VAL A 160 -2.21 38.27 18.39
CA VAL A 160 -1.09 37.34 18.21
C VAL A 160 -1.51 36.18 17.31
N ASP A 161 -0.89 36.11 16.13
CA ASP A 161 -1.17 35.09 15.11
C ASP A 161 -0.60 33.70 15.45
N ARG A 162 0.58 33.67 16.07
CA ARG A 162 1.29 32.45 16.47
C ARG A 162 1.63 32.49 17.97
N PRO A 163 0.74 32.01 18.85
CA PRO A 163 0.94 32.11 20.29
C PRO A 163 2.12 31.28 20.80
N ASP A 164 2.51 30.22 20.08
CA ASP A 164 3.66 29.35 20.36
C ASP A 164 5.01 30.08 20.32
N ARG A 165 5.07 31.23 19.66
CA ARG A 165 6.29 32.06 19.57
C ARG A 165 6.34 33.19 20.59
N MET A 166 5.32 33.31 21.43
CA MET A 166 5.23 34.39 22.40
C MET A 166 5.90 34.00 23.72
N HIS A 167 6.98 34.68 24.07
CA HIS A 167 7.65 34.52 25.37
C HIS A 167 7.14 35.58 26.35
N ILE A 168 6.29 35.16 27.30
CA ILE A 168 5.82 36.04 28.38
C ILE A 168 6.83 35.97 29.52
N VAL A 169 7.56 37.06 29.74
CA VAL A 169 8.46 37.20 30.89
C VAL A 169 7.71 37.93 32.00
N ARG A 170 7.45 37.23 33.11
CA ARG A 170 6.97 37.88 34.34
C ARG A 170 8.15 38.57 35.02
N ILE A 171 8.17 39.90 34.98
CA ILE A 171 9.09 40.70 35.78
C ILE A 171 8.36 40.97 37.09
N GLU A 172 8.70 40.24 38.14
CA GLU A 172 8.26 40.60 39.49
C GLU A 172 9.00 41.87 39.87
N SER A 173 8.26 42.96 40.06
CA SER A 173 8.85 44.18 40.62
C SER A 173 9.31 43.84 42.03
N LEU A 174 10.63 43.84 42.25
CA LEU A 174 11.22 43.82 43.58
C LEU A 174 10.65 45.00 44.37
N ALA A 175 9.75 44.69 45.30
CA ALA A 175 9.37 45.59 46.39
C ALA A 175 10.39 45.45 47.53
#